data_AF-A0A7W1U6W0-F1
#
_entry.id   AF-A0A7W1U6W0-F1
#
_cell.length_a   1.000
_cell.length_b   1.000
_cell.length_c   1.000
_cell.angle_alpha   90.00
_cell.angle_beta   90.00
_cell.angle_gamma   90.00
#
_symmetry.space_group_name_H-M   'P 1'
#
loop_
_entity.id
_entity.type
_entity.pdbx_description
1 polymer ?
#
loop_
_entity_poly.entity_id
_entity_poly.type
_entity_poly.pdbx_seq_one_letter_code
_entity_poly.pdbx_strand_id
1 'polypeptide(L)'
;MLDLSISGDQVYVNWGWQGYSAFLDQCELQVDRADSKGFVMLAIDTTPGYTDTQPFPSAPAKWTYQAIYRVADNRVGQWSNAVSIAVGV
;
A
#
# COMPACT_ATOMS: atom_id res chain seq x y z
N MET A 1 2.34 7.32 8.22
CA MET A 1 1.27 7.04 7.25
C MET A 1 1.15 5.55 6.98
N LEU A 2 2.14 4.89 6.35
CA LEU A 2 2.13 3.45 6.11
C LEU A 2 2.91 2.66 7.17
N ASP A 3 2.41 1.47 7.50
CA ASP A 3 3.05 0.43 8.28
C ASP A 3 2.73 -0.95 7.66
N LEU A 4 3.71 -1.85 7.63
CA LEU A 4 3.57 -3.16 6.97
C LEU A 4 3.79 -4.29 7.96
N SER A 5 2.96 -5.32 7.89
CA SER A 5 3.15 -6.56 8.63
C SER A 5 2.73 -7.77 7.81
N ILE A 6 3.30 -8.94 8.10
CA ILE A 6 2.84 -10.22 7.54
C ILE A 6 2.05 -10.97 8.60
N SER A 7 0.92 -11.55 8.19
CA SER A 7 0.25 -12.59 8.96
C SER A 7 -0.24 -13.65 7.99
N GLY A 8 0.13 -14.91 8.24
CA GLY A 8 -0.04 -15.99 7.29
C GLY A 8 0.74 -15.75 5.99
N ASP A 9 0.03 -15.83 4.87
CA ASP A 9 0.51 -15.66 3.50
C ASP A 9 0.09 -14.32 2.88
N GLN A 10 -0.20 -13.32 3.72
CA GLN A 10 -0.71 -12.01 3.30
C GLN A 10 0.09 -10.86 3.91
N VAL A 11 0.15 -9.75 3.18
CA VAL A 11 0.70 -8.49 3.68
C VAL A 11 -0.44 -7.57 4.11
N TYR A 12 -0.36 -7.10 5.35
CA TYR A 12 -1.23 -6.05 5.87
C TYR A 12 -0.57 -4.71 5.58
N VAL A 13 -1.28 -3.87 4.83
CA VAL A 13 -0.85 -2.54 4.41
C VAL A 13 -1.65 -1.54 5.24
N ASN A 14 -1.19 -1.31 6.46
CA ASN A 14 -1.85 -0.40 7.37
C ASN A 14 -1.54 1.03 6.94
N TRP A 15 -2.60 1.80 6.72
CA TRP A 15 -2.52 3.23 6.48
C TRP A 15 -3.45 3.95 7.45
N GLY A 16 -3.31 5.26 7.61
CA GLY A 16 -4.28 6.01 8.40
C GLY A 16 -4.23 7.49 8.10
N TRP A 17 -5.37 8.16 8.21
CA TRP A 17 -5.66 9.53 7.79
C TRP A 17 -4.73 10.64 8.29
N GLN A 18 -3.83 10.35 9.25
CA GLN A 18 -2.93 11.31 9.89
C GLN A 18 -3.66 12.54 10.47
N GLY A 19 -4.93 12.40 10.87
CA GLY A 19 -5.77 13.48 11.40
C GLY A 19 -6.59 14.26 10.36
N TYR A 20 -6.51 13.91 9.07
CA TYR A 20 -7.15 14.66 7.98
C TYR A 20 -8.40 13.99 7.40
N SER A 21 -9.03 13.07 8.12
CA SER A 21 -10.20 12.30 7.62
C SER A 21 -11.42 13.16 7.28
N ALA A 22 -11.47 14.41 7.74
CA ALA A 22 -12.56 15.35 7.41
C ALA A 22 -12.39 16.02 6.04
N PHE A 23 -11.21 15.92 5.41
CA PHE A 23 -10.86 16.64 4.18
C PHE A 23 -10.42 15.72 3.05
N LEU A 24 -10.29 14.42 3.33
CA LEU A 24 -9.76 13.42 2.42
C LEU A 24 -10.81 12.33 2.23
N ASP A 25 -10.95 11.84 1.00
CA ASP A 25 -12.00 10.88 0.68
C ASP A 25 -11.45 9.45 0.67
N GLN A 26 -10.22 9.27 0.19
CA GLN A 26 -9.63 7.96 -0.10
C GLN A 26 -8.11 7.97 0.06
N CYS A 27 -7.53 6.77 0.19
CA CYS A 27 -6.11 6.50 0.09
C CYS A 27 -5.84 5.58 -1.09
N GLU A 28 -5.03 6.03 -2.05
CA GLU A 28 -4.51 5.17 -3.10
C GLU A 28 -3.25 4.49 -2.61
N LEU A 29 -3.23 3.17 -2.76
CA LEU A 29 -2.11 2.29 -2.45
C LEU A 29 -1.51 1.80 -3.76
N GLN A 30 -0.19 1.85 -3.84
CA GLN A 30 0.56 1.24 -4.93
C GLN A 30 1.63 0.30 -4.38
N VAL A 31 1.96 -0.70 -5.19
CA VAL A 31 2.96 -1.71 -4.85
C VAL A 31 3.89 -1.96 -6.04
N ASP A 32 5.18 -2.02 -5.77
CA ASP A 32 6.19 -2.62 -6.64
C ASP A 32 6.48 -4.03 -6.10
N ARG A 33 6.26 -5.04 -6.95
CA ARG A 33 6.39 -6.46 -6.60
C ARG A 33 7.79 -7.00 -6.85
N ALA A 34 8.75 -6.14 -7.22
CA ALA A 34 10.06 -6.51 -7.75
C ALA A 34 9.95 -7.36 -9.05
N ASP A 35 8.91 -7.12 -9.85
CA ASP A 35 8.61 -7.84 -11.08
C ASP A 35 8.90 -7.00 -12.35
N SER A 36 9.74 -5.97 -12.21
CA SER A 36 10.12 -5.02 -13.27
C SER A 36 8.99 -4.11 -13.79
N LYS A 37 7.80 -4.11 -13.17
CA LYS A 37 6.72 -3.18 -13.53
C LYS A 37 6.80 -1.84 -12.80
N GLY A 38 7.66 -1.74 -11.79
CA GLY A 38 7.67 -0.60 -10.87
C GLY A 38 6.40 -0.56 -10.02
N PHE A 39 6.04 0.61 -9.51
CA PHE A 39 4.80 0.79 -8.76
C PHE A 39 3.57 0.68 -9.65
N VAL A 40 2.69 -0.26 -9.31
CA VAL A 40 1.37 -0.42 -9.93
C VAL A 40 0.26 -0.16 -8.92
N MET A 41 -0.92 0.24 -9.40
CA MET A 41 -2.12 0.41 -8.59
C MET A 41 -2.47 -0.89 -7.86
N LEU A 42 -2.53 -0.83 -6.53
CA LEU A 42 -3.00 -1.93 -5.68
C LEU A 42 -4.47 -1.76 -5.33
N ALA A 43 -4.82 -0.60 -4.76
CA ALA A 43 -6.17 -0.31 -4.32
C ALA A 43 -6.40 1.20 -4.16
N ILE A 44 -7.67 1.59 -4.22
CA ILE A 44 -8.15 2.87 -3.69
C ILE A 44 -9.08 2.51 -2.54
N ASP A 45 -8.68 2.88 -1.33
CA ASP A 45 -9.28 2.42 -0.09
C ASP A 45 -9.88 3.60 0.69
N THR A 46 -11.08 3.42 1.23
CA THR A 46 -11.78 4.40 2.07
C THR A 46 -11.71 4.03 3.54
N THR A 47 -11.23 2.83 3.89
CA THR A 47 -11.19 2.33 5.27
C THR A 47 -9.79 1.80 5.61
N PRO A 48 -9.06 2.44 6.54
CA PRO A 48 -7.78 1.94 7.04
C PRO A 48 -7.75 0.44 7.36
N GLY A 49 -6.65 -0.23 7.01
CA GLY A 49 -6.42 -1.66 7.32
C GLY A 49 -6.49 -2.58 6.10
N TYR A 50 -5.97 -2.14 4.95
CA TYR A 50 -5.97 -2.93 3.72
C TYR A 50 -5.18 -4.23 3.87
N THR A 51 -5.72 -5.33 3.35
CA THR A 51 -5.05 -6.63 3.27
C THR A 51 -4.75 -6.95 1.81
N ASP A 52 -3.47 -7.08 1.49
CA ASP A 52 -2.99 -7.50 0.18
C ASP A 52 -2.98 -9.03 0.09
N THR A 53 -3.92 -9.56 -0.68
CA THR A 53 -4.15 -11.00 -0.83
C THR A 53 -3.40 -11.61 -2.02
N GLN A 54 -2.48 -10.88 -2.63
CA GLN A 54 -1.65 -11.41 -3.71
C GLN A 54 -0.84 -12.61 -3.17
N PRO A 55 -0.88 -13.79 -3.83
CA PRO A 55 -0.07 -14.92 -3.42
C PRO A 55 1.41 -14.56 -3.40
N PHE A 56 2.12 -15.00 -2.37
CA PHE A 56 3.56 -14.80 -2.28
C PHE A 56 4.29 -15.54 -3.41
N PRO A 57 5.35 -14.95 -3.98
CA PRO A 57 6.15 -15.60 -4.99
C PRO A 57 6.87 -16.82 -4.40
N SER A 58 7.20 -17.78 -5.27
CA SER A 58 7.94 -19.00 -4.91
C SER A 58 9.45 -18.79 -4.70
N ALA A 59 9.90 -17.54 -4.75
CA ALA A 59 11.27 -17.15 -4.46
C ALA A 59 11.21 -15.87 -3.62
N PRO A 60 12.18 -15.63 -2.71
CA PRO A 60 12.19 -14.43 -1.90
C PRO A 60 12.17 -13.16 -2.74
N ALA A 61 11.22 -12.27 -2.47
CA ALA A 61 11.08 -10.99 -3.15
C ALA A 61 10.88 -9.86 -2.14
N LYS A 62 11.29 -8.65 -2.51
CA LYS A 62 11.06 -7.44 -1.72
C LYS A 62 9.91 -6.66 -2.33
N TRP A 63 8.75 -6.71 -1.70
CA TRP A 63 7.61 -5.87 -2.09
C TRP A 63 7.76 -4.50 -1.44
N THR A 64 7.49 -3.46 -2.22
CA THR A 64 7.60 -2.07 -1.78
C THR A 64 6.29 -1.34 -2.02
N TYR A 65 5.79 -0.67 -0.99
CA TYR A 65 4.49 -0.01 -0.98
C TYR A 65 4.67 1.49 -0.82
N GLN A 66 3.79 2.25 -1.47
CA GLN A 66 3.64 3.68 -1.28
C GLN A 66 2.16 4.06 -1.33
N ALA A 67 1.82 5.19 -0.73
CA ALA A 67 0.45 5.66 -0.68
C ALA A 67 0.34 7.15 -0.93
N ILE A 68 -0.81 7.59 -1.42
CA ILE A 68 -1.16 9.00 -1.58
C ILE A 68 -2.65 9.19 -1.30
N TYR A 69 -3.00 10.32 -0.72
CA TYR A 69 -4.41 10.63 -0.49
C TYR A 69 -5.10 11.12 -1.75
N ARG A 70 -6.42 11.02 -1.77
CA ARG A 70 -7.27 11.52 -2.84
C ARG A 70 -8.45 12.31 -2.28
N VAL A 71 -8.88 13.29 -3.08
CA VAL A 71 -10.15 14.01 -2.94
C VAL A 71 -10.85 13.90 -4.29
N ALA A 72 -12.04 13.30 -4.29
CA ALA A 72 -12.69 12.78 -5.49
C ALA A 72 -11.69 12.00 -6.37
N ASP A 73 -11.55 12.38 -7.63
CA ASP A 73 -10.68 11.70 -8.59
C ASP A 73 -9.23 12.20 -8.61
N ASN A 74 -8.88 13.15 -7.74
CA ASN A 74 -7.57 13.78 -7.75
C ASN A 74 -6.69 13.26 -6.61
N ARG A 75 -5.44 12.91 -6.93
CA ARG A 75 -4.40 12.70 -5.92
C ARG A 75 -4.02 14.03 -5.29
N VAL A 76 -3.88 14.07 -3.97
CA VAL A 76 -3.54 15.28 -3.21
C VAL A 76 -2.37 15.02 -2.27
N GLY A 77 -1.54 16.06 -2.06
CA GLY A 77 -0.37 15.99 -1.20
C GLY A 77 0.84 15.37 -1.89
N GLN A 78 1.64 14.63 -1.12
CA GLN A 78 2.83 13.94 -1.58
C GLN A 78 2.65 12.44 -1.39
N TRP A 79 3.35 11.64 -2.18
CA TRP A 79 3.50 10.22 -1.89
C TRP A 79 4.13 10.04 -0.51
N SER A 80 3.69 9.02 0.22
CA SER A 80 4.33 8.57 1.44
C SER A 80 5.77 8.15 1.15
N ASN A 81 6.60 8.08 2.20
CA ASN A 81 7.83 7.29 2.11
C ASN A 81 7.48 5.87 1.67
N ALA A 82 8.29 5.32 0.76
CA ALA A 82 8.17 3.94 0.35
C ALA A 82 8.57 3.02 1.52
N VAL A 83 7.75 2.03 1.82
CA VAL A 83 8.00 1.05 2.88
C VAL A 83 8.07 -0.33 2.24
N SER A 84 9.03 -1.16 2.65
CA SER A 84 9.24 -2.46 2.03
C SER A 84 9.14 -3.60 3.02
N ILE A 85 8.77 -4.77 2.51
CA ILE A 85 8.69 -6.02 3.27
C ILE A 85 9.18 -7.18 2.40
N ALA A 86 9.89 -8.13 3.01
CA ALA A 86 10.32 -9.36 2.33
C ALA A 86 9.18 -10.38 2.37
N VAL A 87 8.88 -11.00 1.23
CA VAL A 87 7.84 -12.02 1.06
C VAL A 87 8.39 -13.21 0.28
N GLY A 88 7.62 -14.30 0.25
CA GLY A 88 8.01 -15.53 -0.43
C GLY A 88 8.90 -16.43 0.42
N VAL A 89 9.12 -17.64 -0.09
CA VAL A 89 9.96 -18.70 0.49
C VAL A 89 11.01 -19.14 -0.50
#